data_AF-A0A7C4MXG1-F1
#
_entry.id   AF-A0A7C4MXG1-F1
#
_cell.length_a   1.000
_cell.length_b   1.000
_cell.length_c   1.000
_cell.angle_alpha   90.00
_cell.angle_beta   90.00
_cell.angle_gamma   90.00
#
_symmetry.space_group_name_H-M   'P 1'
#
loop_
_entity.id
_entity.type
_entity.pdbx_description
1 polymer ?
#
loop_
_entity_poly.entity_id
_entity_poly.type
_entity_poly.pdbx_seq_one_letter_code
_entity_poly.pdbx_strand_id
1 'polypeptide(L)'
;MAKPNRPGAAAPVGRRPCRPGGRLFSSEVLEVVCWAVIVACALGVRLVALDDRPMHADEAVQAAITRDLWLSGSYRYDPHEFHGPTLNYLSVPALRLAGRST
;
A
#
# COMPACT_ATOMS: atom_id res chain seq x y z
N MET A 1 37.39 48.85 60.86
CA MET A 1 36.03 48.36 60.55
C MET A 1 36.15 47.36 59.40
N ALA A 2 36.38 46.08 59.72
CA ALA A 2 36.63 45.01 58.76
C ALA A 2 35.32 44.23 58.48
N LYS A 3 35.03 43.99 57.21
CA LYS A 3 33.79 43.33 56.76
C LYS A 3 33.97 41.79 56.88
N PRO A 4 33.02 41.05 57.47
CA PRO A 4 33.17 39.61 57.65
C PRO A 4 32.94 38.84 56.34
N ASN A 5 33.84 37.88 56.09
CA ASN A 5 33.80 36.88 55.03
C ASN A 5 32.64 35.89 55.29
N ARG A 6 31.77 35.63 54.31
CA ARG A 6 30.71 34.60 54.39
C ARG A 6 31.09 33.39 53.53
N PRO A 7 31.04 32.16 54.06
CA PRO A 7 31.26 30.95 53.28
C PRO A 7 30.02 30.59 52.43
N GLY A 8 30.27 29.75 51.43
CA GLY A 8 29.42 29.45 50.29
C GLY A 8 27.97 29.05 50.61
N ALA A 9 27.07 29.52 49.74
CA ALA A 9 25.73 28.97 49.57
C ALA A 9 25.70 28.20 48.24
N ALA A 10 25.22 26.96 48.34
CA ALA A 10 25.28 25.91 47.34
C ALA A 10 24.70 26.31 45.99
N ALA A 11 25.34 25.83 44.92
CA ALA A 11 24.81 25.86 43.56
C ALA A 11 23.42 25.18 43.52
N PRO A 12 22.43 25.72 42.79
CA PRO A 12 21.17 25.01 42.61
C PRO A 12 21.43 23.70 41.87
N VAL A 13 21.08 22.58 42.50
CA VAL A 13 21.04 21.25 41.91
C VAL A 13 20.20 21.34 40.64
N GLY A 14 20.87 21.20 39.50
CA GLY A 14 20.24 21.21 38.18
C GLY A 14 19.17 20.14 38.12
N ARG A 15 17.91 20.56 37.95
CA ARG A 15 16.87 19.64 37.49
C ARG A 15 17.28 19.19 36.09
N ARG A 16 17.67 17.91 35.96
CA ARG A 16 17.88 17.30 34.65
C ARG A 16 16.57 17.45 33.87
N PRO A 17 16.58 17.96 32.63
CA PRO A 17 15.41 17.83 31.78
C PRO A 17 15.16 16.33 31.61
N CYS A 18 13.97 15.86 31.98
CA CYS A 18 13.48 14.57 31.51
C CYS A 18 13.56 14.61 29.99
N ARG A 19 14.41 13.78 29.41
CA ARG A 19 14.59 13.65 27.96
C ARG A 19 13.20 13.48 27.32
N PRO A 20 12.88 14.20 26.24
CA PRO A 20 11.67 13.90 25.50
C PRO A 20 11.82 12.47 24.99
N GLY A 21 10.79 11.63 25.21
CA GLY A 21 10.71 10.32 24.59
C GLY A 21 10.87 10.51 23.09
N GLY A 22 12.03 10.12 22.56
CA GLY A 22 12.32 10.24 21.15
C GLY A 22 11.31 9.40 20.39
N ARG A 23 10.41 10.04 19.66
CA ARG A 23 9.67 9.35 18.60
C ARG A 23 10.74 8.80 17.66
N LEU A 24 10.82 7.46 17.57
CA LEU A 24 11.81 6.78 16.73
C LEU A 24 11.62 7.13 15.24
N PHE A 25 10.42 7.57 14.83
CA PHE A 25 10.08 8.01 13.48
C PHE A 25 9.03 9.14 13.48
N SER A 26 8.95 9.90 12.38
CA SER A 26 7.85 10.87 12.16
C SER A 26 6.51 10.13 12.08
N SER A 27 5.42 10.75 12.55
CA SER A 27 4.05 10.21 12.45
C SER A 27 3.71 9.80 11.01
N GLU A 28 4.12 10.62 10.05
CA GLU A 28 3.89 10.40 8.62
C GLU A 28 4.56 9.12 8.12
N VAL A 29 5.78 8.84 8.58
CA VAL A 29 6.53 7.65 8.18
C VAL A 29 5.88 6.41 8.77
N LEU A 30 5.45 6.48 10.04
CA LEU A 30 4.75 5.38 10.67
C LEU A 30 3.42 5.09 9.96
N GLU A 31 2.67 6.12 9.57
CA GLU A 31 1.41 5.98 8.84
C GLU A 31 1.63 5.31 7.47
N VAL A 32 2.60 5.78 6.69
CA VAL A 32 2.95 5.17 5.39
C VAL A 32 3.36 3.71 5.56
N VAL A 33 4.17 3.39 6.58
CA VAL A 33 4.57 2.01 6.86
C VAL A 33 3.36 1.15 7.23
N CYS A 34 2.46 1.64 8.09
CA CYS A 34 1.24 0.93 8.45
C CYS A 34 0.37 0.65 7.21
N TRP A 35 0.16 1.64 6.34
CA TRP A 35 -0.58 1.45 5.09
C TRP A 35 0.12 0.45 4.16
N ALA A 36 1.43 0.55 4.00
CA ALA A 36 2.20 -0.40 3.18
C ALA A 36 2.06 -1.83 3.71
N VAL A 37 2.12 -2.04 5.03
CA VAL A 37 1.90 -3.34 5.67
C VAL A 37 0.48 -3.85 5.41
N ILE A 38 -0.54 -2.99 5.55
CA ILE A 38 -1.94 -3.37 5.27
C ILE A 38 -2.10 -3.82 3.82
N VAL A 39 -1.58 -3.06 2.86
CA VAL A 39 -1.64 -3.40 1.43
C VAL A 39 -0.88 -4.70 1.15
N ALA A 40 0.32 -4.88 1.70
CA ALA A 40 1.10 -6.10 1.51
C ALA A 40 0.37 -7.34 2.06
N CYS A 41 -0.23 -7.25 3.25
CA CYS A 41 -1.04 -8.32 3.83
C CYS A 41 -2.28 -8.62 2.97
N ALA A 42 -2.99 -7.59 2.49
CA ALA A 42 -4.17 -7.77 1.63
C ALA A 42 -3.80 -8.46 0.31
N LEU A 43 -2.71 -8.04 -0.33
CA LEU A 43 -2.20 -8.68 -1.54
C LEU A 43 -1.75 -10.13 -1.28
N GLY A 44 -1.08 -10.39 -0.16
CA GLY A 44 -0.69 -11.75 0.24
C GLY A 44 -1.90 -12.69 0.35
N VAL A 45 -2.98 -12.26 0.98
CA VAL A 45 -4.20 -13.10 1.08
C VAL A 45 -4.93 -13.25 -0.26
N ARG A 46 -4.90 -12.23 -1.12
CA ARG A 46 -5.66 -12.22 -2.37
C ARG A 46 -4.96 -12.86 -3.56
N LEU A 47 -3.63 -12.81 -3.62
CA LEU A 47 -2.87 -13.29 -4.78
C LEU A 47 -2.27 -14.69 -4.57
N VAL A 48 -2.22 -15.20 -3.33
CA VAL A 48 -1.69 -16.55 -3.06
C VAL A 48 -2.55 -17.60 -3.77
N ALA A 49 -1.86 -18.44 -4.57
CA ALA A 49 -2.41 -19.56 -5.31
C ALA A 49 -3.63 -19.19 -6.15
N LEU A 50 -3.59 -18.02 -6.81
CA LEU A 50 -4.70 -17.54 -7.62
C LEU A 50 -5.04 -18.50 -8.78
N ASP A 51 -4.04 -19.16 -9.34
CA ASP A 51 -4.18 -20.13 -10.46
C ASP A 51 -4.82 -21.46 -10.02
N ASP A 52 -4.76 -21.79 -8.72
CA ASP A 52 -5.35 -23.03 -8.18
C ASP A 52 -6.87 -22.86 -7.92
N ARG A 53 -7.41 -21.64 -8.02
CA ARG A 53 -8.83 -21.38 -7.77
C ARG A 53 -9.63 -21.62 -9.05
N PRO A 54 -10.72 -22.42 -9.00
CA PRO A 54 -11.60 -22.56 -10.16
C PRO A 54 -12.26 -21.20 -10.46
N MET A 55 -12.27 -20.84 -11.74
CA MET A 55 -12.89 -19.60 -12.20
C MET A 55 -14.40 -19.63 -11.99
N HIS A 56 -14.97 -18.53 -11.50
CA HIS A 56 -16.42 -18.35 -11.54
C HIS A 56 -16.89 -18.14 -12.99
N ALA A 57 -18.18 -18.37 -13.24
CA ALA A 57 -18.73 -18.30 -14.60
C ALA A 57 -18.59 -16.88 -15.21
N ASP A 58 -18.73 -15.83 -14.40
CA ASP A 58 -18.54 -14.45 -14.82
C ASP A 58 -17.08 -14.13 -15.14
N GLU A 59 -16.14 -14.63 -14.33
CA GLU A 59 -14.69 -14.52 -14.55
C GLU A 59 -14.31 -15.19 -15.86
N ALA A 60 -14.87 -16.36 -16.15
CA ALA A 60 -14.62 -17.09 -17.40
C ALA A 60 -15.14 -16.33 -18.63
N VAL A 61 -16.33 -15.74 -18.55
CA VAL A 61 -16.90 -14.90 -19.62
C VAL A 61 -16.01 -13.68 -19.86
N GLN A 62 -15.64 -12.94 -18.82
CA GLN A 62 -14.78 -11.77 -18.96
C GLN A 62 -13.37 -12.13 -19.45
N ALA A 63 -12.82 -13.27 -19.04
CA ALA A 63 -11.54 -13.76 -19.54
C ALA A 63 -11.60 -14.09 -21.05
N ALA A 64 -12.70 -14.66 -21.54
CA ALA A 64 -12.90 -14.92 -22.96
C ALA A 64 -12.94 -13.62 -23.78
N ILE A 65 -13.65 -12.61 -23.29
CA ILE A 65 -13.76 -11.31 -23.96
C ILE A 65 -12.44 -10.54 -23.91
N THR A 66 -11.76 -10.55 -22.76
CA THR A 66 -10.42 -9.98 -22.62
C THR A 66 -9.45 -10.66 -23.58
N ARG A 67 -9.54 -11.98 -23.76
CA ARG A 67 -8.73 -12.72 -24.74
C ARG A 67 -9.03 -12.26 -26.17
N ASP A 68 -10.29 -12.10 -26.54
CA ASP A 68 -10.66 -11.63 -27.88
C ASP A 68 -10.15 -10.20 -28.13
N LEU A 69 -10.27 -9.32 -27.13
CA LEU A 69 -9.66 -7.98 -27.18
C LEU A 69 -8.14 -8.08 -27.33
N TRP A 70 -7.49 -8.95 -26.55
CA TRP A 70 -6.04 -9.13 -26.59
C TRP A 70 -5.53 -9.59 -27.96
N LEU A 71 -6.21 -10.56 -28.57
CA LEU A 71 -5.79 -11.17 -29.84
C LEU A 71 -6.21 -10.34 -31.06
N SER A 72 -7.41 -9.76 -31.06
CA SER A 72 -7.93 -8.99 -32.20
C SER A 72 -7.55 -7.51 -32.15
N GLY A 73 -7.19 -7.00 -30.97
CA GLY A 73 -6.98 -5.56 -30.72
C GLY A 73 -8.28 -4.75 -30.70
N SER A 74 -9.45 -5.40 -30.73
CA SER A 74 -10.75 -4.72 -30.79
C SER A 74 -11.73 -5.26 -29.76
N TYR A 75 -12.45 -4.36 -29.09
CA TYR A 75 -13.57 -4.70 -28.20
C TYR A 75 -14.89 -4.34 -28.89
N ARG A 76 -15.82 -5.29 -28.99
CA ARG A 76 -17.16 -5.03 -29.51
C ARG A 76 -18.15 -5.01 -28.35
N TYR A 77 -18.73 -3.85 -28.09
CA TYR A 77 -19.77 -3.70 -27.07
C TYR A 77 -21.04 -4.46 -27.47
N ASP A 78 -21.55 -5.29 -26.57
CA ASP A 78 -22.84 -5.95 -26.67
C ASP A 78 -23.79 -5.39 -25.60
N PRO A 79 -24.91 -4.74 -25.97
CA PRO A 79 -25.90 -4.25 -25.01
C PRO A 79 -26.55 -5.35 -24.14
N HIS A 80 -26.53 -6.61 -24.58
CA HIS A 80 -27.00 -7.74 -23.78
C HIS A 80 -25.96 -8.18 -22.75
N GLU A 81 -24.72 -7.75 -22.91
CA GLU A 81 -23.68 -7.91 -21.93
C GLU A 81 -23.70 -6.67 -21.01
N PHE A 82 -24.19 -6.83 -19.78
CA PHE A 82 -24.37 -5.72 -18.83
C PHE A 82 -23.06 -5.07 -18.34
N HIS A 83 -21.91 -5.41 -18.93
CA HIS A 83 -20.58 -4.98 -18.52
C HIS A 83 -19.98 -4.02 -19.56
N GLY A 84 -19.47 -2.90 -19.05
CA GLY A 84 -18.72 -1.95 -19.86
C GLY A 84 -17.31 -2.46 -20.22
N PRO A 85 -16.67 -1.85 -21.22
CA PRO A 85 -15.36 -2.28 -21.71
C PRO A 85 -14.22 -2.09 -20.70
N THR A 86 -14.44 -1.29 -19.65
CA THR A 86 -13.41 -0.83 -18.72
C THR A 86 -12.61 -1.97 -18.09
N LEU A 87 -13.26 -3.04 -17.64
CA LEU A 87 -12.59 -4.19 -17.03
C LEU A 87 -11.64 -4.89 -18.01
N ASN A 88 -12.11 -5.12 -19.23
CA ASN A 88 -11.34 -5.79 -20.28
C ASN A 88 -10.10 -4.96 -20.68
N TYR A 89 -10.25 -3.65 -20.85
CA TYR A 89 -9.11 -2.78 -21.14
C TYR A 89 -8.12 -2.64 -19.98
N LEU A 90 -8.59 -2.60 -18.73
CA LEU A 90 -7.73 -2.58 -17.55
C LEU A 90 -6.97 -3.90 -17.35
N SER A 91 -7.45 -5.00 -17.93
CA SER A 91 -6.80 -6.30 -17.87
C SER A 91 -5.60 -6.41 -18.83
N VAL A 92 -5.57 -5.63 -19.92
CA VAL A 92 -4.47 -5.60 -20.91
C VAL A 92 -3.10 -5.32 -20.29
N PRO A 93 -2.89 -4.25 -19.47
CA PRO A 93 -1.60 -4.02 -18.84
C PRO A 93 -1.22 -5.14 -17.87
N ALA A 94 -2.18 -5.76 -17.17
CA ALA A 94 -1.91 -6.90 -16.30
C ALA A 94 -1.40 -8.12 -17.11
N LEU A 95 -1.98 -8.39 -18.28
CA LEU A 95 -1.49 -9.43 -19.20
C LEU A 95 -0.07 -9.15 -19.69
N ARG A 96 0.24 -7.90 -20.05
CA ARG A 96 1.61 -7.48 -20.42
C ARG A 96 2.59 -7.69 -19.28
N LEU A 97 2.24 -7.30 -18.05
CA LEU A 97 3.06 -7.48 -16.86
C LEU A 97 3.25 -8.95 -16.50
N ALA A 98 2.28 -9.81 -16.82
CA ALA A 98 2.38 -11.26 -16.72
C ALA A 98 3.19 -11.90 -17.86
N GLY A 99 3.82 -11.10 -18.74
CA GLY A 99 4.67 -11.58 -19.82
C GLY A 99 3.92 -12.13 -21.03
N ARG A 100 2.62 -11.83 -21.17
CA ARG A 100 1.86 -12.23 -22.36
C ARG A 100 2.20 -11.31 -23.54
N SER A 101 2.35 -11.90 -24.71
CA SER A 101 2.45 -11.22 -26.01
C SER A 101 1.22 -11.57 -26.87
N THR A 102 0.90 -10.68 -27.82
CA THR A 102 -0.18 -10.85 -28.80
C THR A 102 0.28 -11.65 -30.00
#